data_AF-A0A7Z7I222-F1
#
_entry.id   AF-A0A7Z7I222-F1
#
_cell.length_a   1.000
_cell.length_b   1.000
_cell.length_c   1.000
_cell.angle_alpha   90.00
_cell.angle_beta   90.00
_cell.angle_gamma   90.00
#
_symmetry.space_group_name_H-M   'P 1'
#
loop_
_entity.id
_entity.type
_entity.pdbx_description
1 polymer ?
#
loop_
_entity_poly.entity_id
_entity_poly.type
_entity_poly.pdbx_seq_one_letter_code
_entity_poly.pdbx_strand_id
1 'polypeptide(L)' 'MLYEVVTWSAAADKDGKHQDRKAVGMKVMVLGKDGKWHTAAQVWNVAP' A
#
# COMPACT_ATOMS: atom_id res chain seq x y z
N MET A 1 12.19 -3.73 13.38
CA MET A 1 11.25 -4.03 12.29
C MET A 1 9.90 -3.47 12.68
N LEU A 2 9.19 -2.83 11.74
CA LEU A 2 7.89 -2.22 11.95
C LEU A 2 6.92 -2.77 10.90
N TYR A 3 5.69 -3.05 11.33
CA TYR A 3 4.60 -3.46 10.44
C TYR A 3 3.59 -2.33 10.34
N GLU A 4 3.20 -1.98 9.12
CA GLU A 4 2.18 -0.98 8.87
C GLU A 4 1.07 -1.59 8.01
N VAL A 5 -0.17 -1.40 8.44
CA VAL A 5 -1.36 -1.75 7.66
C VAL A 5 -1.97 -0.45 7.15
N VAL A 6 -2.17 -0.36 5.84
CA VAL A 6 -2.68 0.84 5.17
C VAL A 6 -3.92 0.47 4.36
N THR A 7 -5.00 1.21 4.55
CA THR A 7 -6.17 1.15 3.66
C THR A 7 -6.06 2.28 2.63
N TRP A 8 -6.31 1.98 1.37
CA TRP A 8 -6.39 3.02 0.34
C TRP A 8 -7.60 2.82 -0.57
N SER A 9 -8.07 3.95 -1.09
CA SER A 9 -9.10 4.04 -2.12
C SER A 9 -8.53 4.85 -3.28
N ALA A 10 -8.66 4.36 -4.52
CA ALA A 10 -8.44 5.17 -5.71
C ALA A 10 -9.65 5.07 -6.63
N ALA A 11 -10.00 6.20 -7.20
CA ALA A 11 -10.89 6.27 -8.34
C ALA A 11 -10.03 6.44 -9.60
N ALA A 12 -10.29 5.64 -10.62
CA ALA A 12 -9.64 5.78 -11.91
C ALA A 12 -10.67 5.62 -13.03
N ASP A 13 -10.68 6.57 -13.95
CA ASP A 13 -11.40 6.42 -15.21
C ASP A 13 -10.50 5.67 -16.19
N LYS A 14 -10.91 4.47 -16.58
CA LYS A 14 -10.20 3.65 -17.56
C LYS A 14 -11.19 3.04 -18.55
N ASP A 15 -10.89 3.18 -19.84
CA ASP A 15 -11.69 2.64 -20.95
C ASP A 15 -13.18 3.09 -20.90
N GLY A 16 -13.41 4.36 -20.52
CA GLY A 16 -14.76 4.94 -20.40
C GLY A 16 -15.56 4.46 -19.20
N LYS A 17 -14.94 3.72 -18.27
CA LYS A 17 -15.57 3.25 -17.03
C LYS A 17 -14.89 3.87 -15.82
N HIS A 18 -15.71 4.39 -14.92
CA HIS A 18 -15.27 4.79 -13.59
C HIS A 18 -15.02 3.53 -12.75
N GLN A 19 -13.83 3.41 -12.16
CA GLN A 19 -13.47 2.31 -11.27
C GLN A 19 -13.05 2.84 -9.91
N ASP A 20 -13.90 2.62 -8.92
CA ASP A 20 -13.53 2.71 -7.52
C ASP A 20 -12.80 1.43 -7.10
N ARG A 21 -11.57 1.57 -6.63
CA ARG A 21 -10.77 0.47 -6.11
C ARG A 21 -10.43 0.73 -4.65
N LYS A 22 -10.74 -0.24 -3.81
CA LYS A 22 -10.27 -0.30 -2.43
C LYS A 22 -9.20 -1.37 -2.31
N ALA A 23 -8.25 -1.17 -1.44
CA ALA A 23 -7.25 -2.19 -1.14
C ALA A 23 -6.67 -2.01 0.26
N VAL A 24 -6.19 -3.13 0.78
CA VAL A 24 -5.45 -3.22 2.03
C VAL A 24 -4.00 -3.53 1.70
N GLY A 25 -3.10 -2.71 2.19
CA GLY A 25 -1.66 -2.89 2.10
C GLY A 25 -1.08 -3.33 3.43
N MET A 26 -0.07 -4.20 3.38
CA MET A 26 0.82 -4.45 4.50
C MET A 26 2.25 -4.15 4.07
N LYS A 27 2.94 -3.33 4.86
CA LYS A 27 4.36 -3.01 4.67
C LYS A 27 5.19 -3.50 5.83
N VAL A 28 6.33 -4.10 5.50
CA VAL A 28 7.40 -4.43 6.44
C VAL A 28 8.49 -3.39 6.28
N MET A 29 8.80 -2.67 7.36
CA MET A 29 9.83 -1.65 7.38
C MET A 29 10.99 -2.02 8.29
N VAL A 30 12.19 -1.63 7.87
CA VAL A 30 13.44 -1.86 8.58
C VAL A 30 14.16 -0.53 8.76
N LEU A 31 14.71 -0.30 9.94
CA LEU A 31 15.47 0.91 10.24
C LEU A 31 16.85 0.80 9.58
N GLY A 32 17.14 1.71 8.66
CA GLY A 32 18.42 1.81 7.99
C GLY A 32 19.51 2.40 8.89
N LYS A 33 20.77 2.25 8.46
CA LYS A 33 21.93 2.87 9.13
C LYS A 33 21.92 4.40 9.05
N ASP A 34 21.12 4.95 8.14
CA ASP A 34 20.84 6.38 7.99
C ASP A 34 19.79 6.89 8.99
N GLY A 35 19.28 6.03 9.87
CA GLY A 35 18.26 6.38 10.87
C GLY A 35 16.86 6.52 10.29
N LYS A 36 16.63 6.13 9.03
CA LYS A 36 15.32 6.21 8.36
C LYS A 36 14.68 4.84 8.24
N TRP A 37 13.36 4.78 8.24
CA TRP A 37 12.62 3.56 7.95
C TRP A 37 12.56 3.34 6.45
N HIS A 38 12.96 2.15 6.00
CA HIS A 38 12.90 1.73 4.60
C HIS A 38 11.94 0.57 4.46
N THR A 39 11.16 0.55 3.38
CA THR A 39 10.29 -0.60 3.08
C THR A 39 11.15 -1.76 2.57
N ALA A 40 11.10 -2.88 3.27
CA ALA A 40 11.79 -4.11 2.86
C ALA A 40 10.89 -5.05 2.07
N ALA A 41 9.59 -5.07 2.38
CA ALA A 41 8.59 -5.83 1.64
C ALA A 41 7.22 -5.14 1.74
N GLN A 42 6.39 -5.31 0.72
CA GLN A 42 5.00 -4.89 0.75
C GLN A 42 4.10 -5.83 -0.04
N VAL A 43 2.85 -5.97 0.40
CA VAL A 43 1.77 -6.66 -0.31
C VAL A 43 0.55 -5.76 -0.38
N TRP A 44 -0.18 -5.83 -1.50
CA TRP A 44 -1.43 -5.12 -1.73
C TRP A 44 -2.51 -6.10 -2.14
N ASN A 45 -3.61 -6.14 -1.39
CA ASN A 45 -4.77 -6.96 -1.72
C ASN A 45 -5.94 -6.05 -2.05
N VAL A 46 -6.59 -6.30 -3.19
CA VAL A 46 -7.85 -5.64 -3.55
C VAL A 46 -8.89 -6.01 -2.49
N ALA A 47 -9.55 -5.01 -1.93
CA ALA A 47 -10.63 -5.18 -0.98
C ALA A 47 -11.98 -5.10 -1.72
N PRO A 48 -12.96 -5.96 -1.39
CA PRO A 48 -14.31 -5.89 -1.93
C PRO A 48 -15.02 -4.55 -1.65
#